data_AF-L9XV27-F1
#
_entry.id   AF-L9XV27-F1
#
_cell.length_a   1.000
_cell.length_b   1.000
_cell.length_c   1.000
_cell.angle_alpha   90.00
_cell.angle_beta   90.00
_cell.angle_gamma   90.00
#
_symmetry.space_group_name_H-M   'P 1'
#
loop_
_entity.id
_entity.type
_entity.pdbx_description
1 polymer ?
#
loop_
_entity_poly.entity_id
_entity_poly.type
_entity_poly.pdbx_seq_one_letter_code
_entity_poly.pdbx_strand_id
1 'polypeptide(L)'
;MDEHDMENLSLLCRACHSWLHQQSTPDDSPVEITDEDRSVLLPQDIEILRFLAANGPLRTGEIASGLPLELSVSAVRERLWVLMGLDNRVESRDQQLVDKDVETGEWGLTEQIENSARGHIPDDQQLLLQRMEDEQVRQALERGCDRSAVTDVLGISRRTTFNKVKRAYAYDFPLDAFSRGGRPSEETGPDQNATADETPADESDEQQRLDAVAEGEDESLGRTETWGTPKSESTVQSADVNEQRTDRVASDGSGGNELREHLRRAIDALQEVDEAL
;
A
#
# COMPACT_ATOMS: atom_id res chain seq x y z
N MET A 1 13.27 -26.15 -22.23
CA MET A 1 14.41 -25.69 -21.43
C MET A 1 14.23 -24.21 -21.24
N ASP A 2 14.20 -23.79 -19.98
CA ASP A 2 14.20 -22.37 -19.60
C ASP A 2 15.49 -21.73 -20.11
N GLU A 3 15.48 -20.48 -20.57
CA GLU A 3 16.67 -19.80 -21.12
C GLU A 3 17.83 -19.71 -20.10
N HIS A 4 17.50 -19.75 -18.81
CA HIS A 4 18.42 -19.68 -17.67
C HIS A 4 18.65 -21.03 -16.97
N ASP A 5 18.22 -22.12 -17.59
CA ASP A 5 18.53 -23.48 -17.14
C ASP A 5 20.06 -23.66 -17.04
N MET A 6 20.56 -24.24 -15.95
CA MET A 6 22.01 -24.47 -15.78
C MET A 6 22.58 -25.37 -16.88
N GLU A 7 21.74 -26.20 -17.50
CA GLU A 7 22.12 -27.04 -18.65
C GLU A 7 22.33 -26.24 -19.95
N ASN A 8 21.84 -25.00 -20.04
CA ASN A 8 21.95 -24.19 -21.27
C ASN A 8 23.33 -23.58 -21.48
N LEU A 9 24.23 -23.60 -20.49
CA LEU A 9 25.60 -23.05 -20.57
C LEU A 9 25.64 -21.62 -21.19
N SER A 10 24.58 -20.83 -20.98
CA SER A 10 24.51 -19.46 -21.46
C SER A 10 25.44 -18.60 -20.59
N LEU A 11 26.32 -17.82 -21.22
CA LEU A 11 27.35 -17.03 -20.54
C LEU A 11 26.69 -15.86 -19.79
N LEU A 12 26.23 -16.12 -18.55
CA LEU A 12 25.95 -15.07 -17.60
C LEU A 12 27.22 -14.25 -17.37
N CYS A 13 27.10 -12.93 -17.37
CA CYS A 13 28.20 -12.07 -16.96
C CYS A 13 28.65 -12.45 -15.54
N ARG A 14 29.93 -12.30 -15.18
CA ARG A 14 30.40 -12.69 -13.83
C ARG A 14 29.57 -12.04 -12.72
N ALA A 15 29.12 -10.80 -12.91
CA ALA A 15 28.22 -10.12 -11.99
C ALA A 15 26.83 -10.79 -11.92
N CYS A 16 26.26 -11.17 -13.06
CA CYS A 16 24.96 -11.84 -13.19
C CYS A 16 24.99 -13.23 -12.54
N HIS A 17 26.06 -14.00 -12.77
CA HIS A 17 26.30 -15.29 -12.14
C HIS A 17 26.51 -15.14 -10.62
N SER A 18 27.32 -14.17 -10.20
CA SER A 18 27.54 -13.91 -8.76
C SER A 18 26.24 -13.51 -8.06
N TRP A 19 25.43 -12.69 -8.71
CA TRP A 19 24.13 -12.28 -8.18
C TRP A 19 23.18 -13.47 -8.05
N LEU A 20 23.08 -14.32 -9.08
CA LEU A 20 22.23 -15.52 -9.04
C LEU A 20 22.57 -16.44 -7.85
N HIS A 21 23.86 -16.64 -7.57
CA HIS A 21 24.29 -17.49 -6.44
C HIS A 21 24.23 -16.80 -5.06
N GLN A 22 24.03 -15.48 -5.02
CA GLN A 22 23.90 -14.72 -3.77
C GLN A 22 22.44 -14.45 -3.41
N GLN A 23 21.49 -14.92 -4.22
CA GLN A 23 20.07 -14.80 -3.90
C GLN A 23 19.74 -15.59 -2.64
N SER A 24 18.94 -14.99 -1.77
CA SER A 24 18.33 -15.71 -0.65
C SER A 24 17.49 -16.87 -1.15
N THR A 25 17.61 -17.99 -0.44
CA THR A 25 16.87 -19.22 -0.67
C THR A 25 15.81 -19.41 0.42
N PRO A 26 14.79 -20.26 0.21
CA PRO A 26 13.77 -20.53 1.25
C PRO A 26 14.37 -20.97 2.60
N ASP A 27 15.49 -21.69 2.60
CA ASP A 27 16.19 -22.14 3.81
C ASP A 27 16.78 -20.97 4.62
N ASP A 28 16.97 -19.81 4.01
CA ASP A 28 17.42 -18.59 4.68
C ASP A 28 16.28 -17.85 5.40
N SER A 29 15.01 -18.25 5.14
CA SER A 29 13.84 -17.60 5.71
C SER A 29 13.71 -17.88 7.21
N PRO A 30 13.39 -16.87 8.05
CA PRO A 30 13.12 -17.07 9.47
C PRO A 30 11.78 -17.78 9.73
N VAL A 31 10.95 -17.93 8.70
CA VAL A 31 9.61 -18.52 8.71
C VAL A 31 9.51 -19.61 7.65
N GLU A 32 8.65 -20.60 7.86
CA GLU A 32 8.48 -21.71 6.92
C GLU A 32 7.88 -21.24 5.58
N ILE A 33 8.61 -21.49 4.49
CA ILE A 33 8.22 -21.21 3.11
C ILE A 33 8.03 -22.54 2.39
N THR A 34 6.82 -22.77 1.90
CA THR A 34 6.45 -23.99 1.16
C THR A 34 6.82 -23.88 -0.31
N ASP A 35 6.75 -24.99 -1.06
CA ASP A 35 6.98 -24.94 -2.51
C ASP A 35 5.90 -24.15 -3.26
N GLU A 36 4.65 -24.18 -2.77
CA GLU A 36 3.55 -23.40 -3.32
C GLU A 36 3.77 -21.89 -3.11
N ASP A 37 4.30 -21.47 -1.96
CA ASP A 37 4.65 -20.06 -1.70
C ASP A 37 5.64 -19.52 -2.73
N ARG A 38 6.58 -20.37 -3.18
CA ARG A 38 7.61 -20.01 -4.16
C ARG A 38 7.06 -19.72 -5.56
N SER A 39 5.81 -20.10 -5.84
CA SER A 39 5.14 -19.70 -7.08
C SER A 39 4.76 -18.20 -7.10
N VAL A 40 4.73 -17.56 -5.92
CA VAL A 40 4.35 -16.14 -5.74
C VAL A 40 5.53 -15.30 -5.25
N LEU A 41 6.36 -15.87 -4.37
CA LEU A 41 7.47 -15.17 -3.73
C LEU A 41 8.69 -15.02 -4.64
N LEU A 42 9.36 -13.89 -4.48
CA LEU A 42 10.64 -13.56 -5.10
C LEU A 42 11.77 -13.70 -4.08
N PRO A 43 13.03 -13.85 -4.51
CA PRO A 43 14.17 -13.88 -3.60
C PRO A 43 14.27 -12.64 -2.69
N GLN A 44 13.80 -11.48 -3.16
CA GLN A 44 13.81 -10.26 -2.35
C GLN A 44 12.84 -10.33 -1.16
N ASP A 45 11.79 -11.15 -1.24
CA ASP A 45 10.83 -11.30 -0.14
C ASP A 45 11.47 -12.03 1.04
N ILE A 46 12.32 -13.01 0.76
CA ILE A 46 13.07 -13.73 1.80
C ILE A 46 14.02 -12.77 2.53
N GLU A 47 14.66 -11.85 1.81
CA GLU A 47 15.51 -10.81 2.41
C GLU A 47 14.69 -9.84 3.27
N ILE A 48 13.48 -9.45 2.83
CA ILE A 48 12.55 -8.66 3.63
C ILE A 48 12.17 -9.40 4.91
N LEU A 49 11.80 -10.68 4.82
CA LEU A 49 11.43 -11.50 5.98
C LEU A 49 12.59 -11.60 6.99
N ARG A 50 13.80 -11.89 6.51
CA ARG A 50 15.02 -11.92 7.35
C ARG A 50 15.27 -10.58 8.03
N PHE A 51 15.14 -9.48 7.29
CA PHE A 51 15.36 -8.14 7.82
C PHE A 51 14.33 -7.79 8.90
N LEU A 52 13.05 -8.11 8.69
CA LEU A 52 11.98 -7.92 9.67
C LEU A 52 12.17 -8.79 10.92
N ALA A 53 12.58 -10.05 10.76
CA ALA A 53 12.86 -10.92 11.91
C ALA A 53 13.96 -10.35 12.83
N ALA A 54 14.97 -9.69 12.25
CA ALA A 54 16.08 -9.14 13.00
C ALA A 54 15.83 -7.73 13.56
N ASN A 55 15.03 -6.90 12.88
CA ASN A 55 14.93 -5.46 13.17
C ASN A 55 13.50 -4.92 13.34
N GLY A 56 12.48 -5.73 13.06
CA GLY A 56 11.07 -5.33 13.11
C GLY A 56 10.50 -5.20 14.52
N PRO A 57 9.33 -4.53 14.68
CA PRO A 57 8.55 -3.88 13.61
C PRO A 57 9.14 -2.52 13.17
N LEU A 58 8.98 -2.16 11.89
CA LEU A 58 9.57 -0.95 11.29
C LEU A 58 8.67 -0.29 10.24
N ARG A 59 8.87 1.01 9.99
CA ARG A 59 8.22 1.71 8.87
C ARG A 59 8.83 1.29 7.54
N THR A 60 8.03 1.39 6.47
CA THR A 60 8.43 0.99 5.12
C THR A 60 9.72 1.68 4.64
N GLY A 61 9.93 2.96 4.96
CA GLY A 61 11.14 3.69 4.59
C GLY A 61 12.40 3.18 5.31
N GLU A 62 12.26 2.73 6.56
CA GLU A 62 13.35 2.15 7.36
C GLU A 62 13.73 0.77 6.83
N ILE A 63 12.72 -0.04 6.46
CA ILE A 63 12.93 -1.32 5.80
C ILE A 63 13.68 -1.12 4.47
N ALA A 64 13.20 -0.20 3.62
CA ALA A 64 13.85 0.07 2.33
C ALA A 64 15.29 0.58 2.48
N SER A 65 15.59 1.34 3.53
CA SER A 65 16.94 1.86 3.79
C SER A 65 17.87 0.83 4.41
N GLY A 66 17.33 -0.17 5.12
CA GLY A 66 18.11 -1.20 5.82
C GLY A 66 18.37 -2.46 5.00
N LEU A 67 17.64 -2.68 3.91
CA LEU A 67 17.85 -3.82 3.04
C LEU A 67 19.19 -3.71 2.29
N PRO A 68 19.93 -4.83 2.13
CA PRO A 68 21.15 -4.84 1.31
C PRO A 68 20.86 -4.68 -0.18
N LEU A 69 19.60 -4.82 -0.60
CA LEU A 69 19.15 -4.62 -1.97
C LEU A 69 18.67 -3.18 -2.15
N GLU A 70 19.12 -2.54 -3.24
CA GLU A 70 18.65 -1.21 -3.64
C GLU A 70 17.22 -1.27 -4.20
N LEU A 71 16.23 -1.36 -3.31
CA LEU A 71 14.80 -1.30 -3.65
C LEU A 71 14.24 0.08 -3.30
N SER A 72 13.37 0.61 -4.17
CA SER A 72 12.62 1.81 -3.83
C SER A 72 11.63 1.53 -2.68
N VAL A 73 11.28 2.57 -1.92
CA VAL A 73 10.25 2.47 -0.87
C VAL A 73 8.92 1.94 -1.44
N SER A 74 8.57 2.35 -2.67
CA SER A 74 7.37 1.85 -3.35
C SER A 74 7.46 0.35 -3.66
N ALA A 75 8.61 -0.14 -4.12
CA ALA A 75 8.82 -1.56 -4.39
C ALA A 75 8.74 -2.39 -3.11
N VAL A 76 9.38 -1.94 -2.03
CA VAL A 76 9.30 -2.60 -0.71
C VAL A 76 7.85 -2.65 -0.22
N ARG A 77 7.11 -1.54 -0.29
CA ARG A 77 5.68 -1.51 0.07
C ARG A 77 4.84 -2.50 -0.72
N GLU A 78 5.08 -2.59 -2.02
CA GLU A 78 4.37 -3.55 -2.86
C GLU A 78 4.70 -5.01 -2.49
N ARG A 79 5.95 -5.31 -2.15
CA ARG A 79 6.35 -6.64 -1.68
C ARG A 79 5.72 -6.97 -0.32
N LEU A 80 5.66 -6.00 0.60
CA LEU A 80 5.00 -6.16 1.90
C LEU A 80 3.51 -6.51 1.77
N TRP A 81 2.78 -5.92 0.81
CA TRP A 81 1.41 -6.34 0.51
C TRP A 81 1.33 -7.78 -0.01
N VAL A 82 2.29 -8.22 -0.83
CA VAL A 82 2.32 -9.61 -1.30
C VAL A 82 2.57 -10.57 -0.15
N LEU A 83 3.50 -10.25 0.75
CA LEU A 83 3.82 -11.06 1.93
C LEU A 83 2.66 -11.16 2.93
N MET A 84 1.95 -10.03 3.17
CA MET A 84 0.81 -9.99 4.08
C MET A 84 -0.40 -10.75 3.54
N GLY A 85 -0.67 -10.69 2.23
CA GLY A 85 -1.79 -11.37 1.59
C GLY A 85 -1.44 -12.69 0.93
N LEU A 86 -0.34 -13.34 1.33
CA LEU A 86 0.15 -14.56 0.68
C LEU A 86 -0.81 -15.74 0.88
N ASP A 87 -1.35 -15.88 2.08
CA ASP A 87 -2.34 -16.90 2.45
C ASP A 87 -3.62 -16.80 1.61
N ASN A 88 -4.06 -15.59 1.28
CA ASN A 88 -5.22 -15.41 0.39
C ASN A 88 -4.91 -15.69 -1.10
N ARG A 89 -3.63 -15.91 -1.46
CA ARG A 89 -3.18 -16.18 -2.83
C ARG A 89 -2.80 -17.64 -3.04
N VAL A 90 -2.35 -18.30 -1.97
CA VAL A 90 -1.83 -19.67 -1.97
C VAL A 90 -2.75 -20.53 -1.13
N GLU A 91 -3.52 -21.40 -1.77
CA GLU A 91 -4.56 -22.21 -1.12
C GLU A 91 -4.05 -23.08 0.03
N SER A 92 -2.80 -23.56 -0.03
CA SER A 92 -2.19 -24.38 1.03
C SER A 92 -1.72 -23.59 2.25
N ARG A 93 -1.75 -22.25 2.19
CA ARG A 93 -1.25 -21.40 3.25
C ARG A 93 -2.38 -20.77 4.04
N ASP A 94 -2.50 -21.17 5.31
CA ASP A 94 -3.59 -20.73 6.19
C ASP A 94 -3.28 -19.47 7.00
N GLN A 95 -2.03 -18.97 6.96
CA GLN A 95 -1.57 -17.86 7.81
C GLN A 95 -0.67 -16.88 7.07
N GLN A 96 -0.91 -15.60 7.32
CA GLN A 96 -0.05 -14.49 6.90
C GLN A 96 1.38 -14.65 7.45
N LEU A 97 2.36 -14.17 6.67
CA LEU A 97 3.77 -14.15 7.07
C LEU A 97 4.17 -12.85 7.76
N VAL A 98 3.61 -11.75 7.27
CA VAL A 98 3.89 -10.38 7.69
C VAL A 98 2.56 -9.71 7.94
N ASP A 99 2.53 -8.80 8.89
CA ASP A 99 1.37 -7.96 9.15
C ASP A 99 1.81 -6.49 9.24
N LYS A 100 0.83 -5.60 9.17
CA LYS A 100 0.99 -4.17 9.40
C LYS A 100 0.22 -3.79 10.65
N ASP A 101 0.85 -3.07 11.56
CA ASP A 101 0.15 -2.50 12.68
C ASP A 101 -0.75 -1.34 12.20
N VAL A 102 -1.98 -1.29 12.69
CA VAL A 102 -2.99 -0.31 12.26
C VAL A 102 -2.75 1.06 12.88
N GLU A 103 -2.22 1.11 14.11
CA GLU A 103 -2.05 2.35 14.86
C GLU A 103 -0.72 3.01 14.49
N THR A 104 0.35 2.24 14.63
CA THR A 104 1.67 2.58 14.14
C THR A 104 1.72 1.97 12.76
N GLY A 105 1.65 2.64 11.62
CA GLY A 105 1.79 1.95 10.31
C GLY A 105 3.14 1.22 10.03
N GLU A 106 3.68 0.46 10.97
CA GLU A 106 4.87 -0.39 10.97
C GLU A 106 4.54 -1.79 10.46
N TRP A 107 5.54 -2.46 9.92
CA TRP A 107 5.47 -3.80 9.38
C TRP A 107 6.37 -4.72 10.18
N GLY A 108 5.93 -5.95 10.37
CA GLY A 108 6.67 -6.97 11.11
C GLY A 108 6.17 -8.36 10.78
N LEU A 109 6.85 -9.37 11.29
CA LEU A 109 6.28 -10.71 11.36
C LEU A 109 4.99 -10.66 12.19
N THR A 110 4.08 -11.60 11.95
CA THR A 110 2.77 -11.63 12.63
C THR A 110 2.86 -11.60 14.15
N GLU A 111 3.90 -12.20 14.74
CA GLU A 111 4.17 -12.19 16.18
C GLU A 111 4.73 -10.87 16.73
N GLN A 112 5.22 -9.98 15.86
CA GLN A 112 5.77 -8.67 16.21
C GLN A 112 4.71 -7.56 16.19
N ILE A 113 3.50 -7.86 15.70
CA ILE A 113 2.43 -6.89 15.48
C ILE A 113 1.32 -7.11 16.51
N GLU A 114 0.95 -6.05 17.23
CA GLU A 114 -0.12 -6.12 18.24
C GLU A 114 -1.50 -5.92 17.61
N ASN A 115 -1.66 -4.90 16.76
CA ASN A 115 -2.96 -4.53 16.20
C ASN A 115 -2.96 -4.69 14.69
N SER A 116 -3.37 -5.86 14.20
CA SER A 116 -3.45 -6.15 12.76
C SER A 116 -4.28 -5.12 12.00
N ALA A 117 -3.75 -4.62 10.88
CA ALA A 117 -4.50 -3.82 9.93
C ALA A 117 -5.38 -4.68 9.00
N ARG A 118 -5.19 -6.00 8.98
CA ARG A 118 -6.02 -6.91 8.17
C ARG A 118 -7.44 -7.00 8.73
N GLY A 119 -8.44 -6.96 7.84
CA GLY A 119 -9.85 -6.97 8.19
C GLY A 119 -10.34 -5.70 8.91
N HIS A 120 -9.44 -4.75 9.22
CA HIS A 120 -9.79 -3.51 9.90
C HIS A 120 -10.56 -2.57 8.97
N ILE A 121 -11.64 -1.97 9.47
CA ILE A 121 -12.45 -0.98 8.75
C ILE A 121 -11.89 0.41 9.07
N PRO A 122 -11.31 1.14 8.08
CA PRO A 122 -10.75 2.47 8.33
C PRO A 122 -11.82 3.49 8.72
N ASP A 123 -11.52 4.36 9.69
CA ASP A 123 -12.33 5.54 10.04
C ASP A 123 -12.19 6.66 9.00
N ASP A 124 -11.04 6.74 8.32
CA ASP A 124 -10.80 7.72 7.25
C ASP A 124 -11.60 7.36 6.00
N GLN A 125 -12.48 8.27 5.57
CA GLN A 125 -13.40 8.04 4.44
C GLN A 125 -12.66 7.75 3.13
N GLN A 126 -11.53 8.42 2.87
CA GLN A 126 -10.78 8.20 1.63
C GLN A 126 -10.14 6.81 1.62
N LEU A 127 -9.58 6.39 2.74
CA LEU A 127 -8.99 5.08 2.91
C LEU A 127 -10.03 3.97 2.88
N LEU A 128 -11.21 4.20 3.47
CA LEU A 128 -12.35 3.30 3.38
C LEU A 128 -12.78 3.08 1.92
N LEU A 129 -12.99 4.15 1.15
CA LEU A 129 -13.32 4.06 -0.27
C LEU A 129 -12.24 3.31 -1.06
N GLN A 130 -10.96 3.57 -0.76
CA GLN A 130 -9.87 2.85 -1.38
C GLN A 130 -9.95 1.35 -1.08
N ARG A 131 -10.13 0.93 0.18
CA ARG A 131 -10.23 -0.48 0.57
C ARG A 131 -11.43 -1.17 -0.08
N MET A 132 -12.57 -0.48 -0.14
CA MET A 132 -13.76 -0.99 -0.83
C MET A 132 -13.50 -1.22 -2.32
N GLU A 133 -12.93 -0.24 -3.02
CA GLU A 133 -12.65 -0.34 -4.45
C GLU A 133 -11.64 -1.43 -4.76
N ASP A 134 -10.61 -1.59 -3.93
CA ASP A 134 -9.62 -2.66 -4.10
C ASP A 134 -10.24 -4.04 -3.99
N GLU A 135 -11.08 -4.23 -2.99
CA GLU A 135 -11.75 -5.49 -2.73
C GLU A 135 -12.78 -5.80 -3.83
N GLN A 136 -13.48 -4.79 -4.36
CA GLN A 136 -14.35 -4.95 -5.53
C GLN A 136 -13.57 -5.43 -6.75
N VAL A 137 -12.39 -4.85 -7.00
CA VAL A 137 -11.49 -5.28 -8.09
C VAL A 137 -11.06 -6.73 -7.90
N ARG A 138 -10.64 -7.13 -6.68
CA ARG A 138 -10.23 -8.50 -6.38
C ARG A 138 -11.36 -9.49 -6.64
N GLN A 139 -12.53 -9.27 -6.04
CA GLN A 139 -13.67 -10.18 -6.19
C GLN A 139 -14.17 -10.27 -7.63
N ALA A 140 -14.15 -9.17 -8.40
CA ALA A 140 -14.54 -9.21 -9.81
C ALA A 140 -13.59 -10.09 -10.63
N LEU A 141 -12.28 -9.95 -10.42
CA LEU A 141 -11.28 -10.76 -11.12
C LEU A 141 -11.35 -12.24 -10.71
N GLU A 142 -11.58 -12.54 -9.43
CA GLU A 142 -11.77 -13.92 -8.95
C GLU A 142 -13.03 -14.59 -9.48
N ARG A 143 -14.10 -13.81 -9.72
CA ARG A 143 -15.31 -14.27 -10.43
C ARG A 143 -15.08 -14.48 -11.94
N GLY A 144 -13.86 -14.25 -12.43
CA GLY A 144 -13.49 -14.44 -13.83
C GLY A 144 -13.84 -13.27 -14.74
N CYS A 145 -14.17 -12.09 -14.20
CA CYS A 145 -14.35 -10.90 -15.03
C CYS A 145 -13.02 -10.50 -15.69
N ASP A 146 -13.08 -10.13 -16.97
CA ASP A 146 -11.90 -9.65 -17.65
C ASP A 146 -11.43 -8.32 -17.07
N ARG A 147 -10.11 -8.15 -17.00
CA ARG A 147 -9.51 -6.94 -16.41
C ARG A 147 -9.89 -5.67 -17.17
N SER A 148 -10.09 -5.72 -18.49
CA SER A 148 -10.58 -4.56 -19.25
C SER A 148 -12.00 -4.19 -18.86
N ALA A 149 -12.87 -5.18 -18.65
CA ALA A 149 -14.24 -4.93 -18.21
C ALA A 149 -14.26 -4.29 -16.80
N VAL A 150 -13.40 -4.77 -15.90
CA VAL A 150 -13.25 -4.18 -14.56
C VAL A 150 -12.76 -2.74 -14.64
N THR A 151 -11.77 -2.44 -15.49
CA THR A 151 -11.27 -1.06 -15.65
C THR A 151 -12.33 -0.13 -16.23
N ASP A 152 -13.11 -0.59 -17.20
CA ASP A 152 -14.14 0.21 -17.86
C ASP A 152 -15.29 0.53 -16.90
N VAL A 153 -15.74 -0.45 -16.10
CA VAL A 153 -16.85 -0.26 -15.15
C VAL A 153 -16.47 0.59 -13.95
N LEU A 154 -15.27 0.38 -13.39
CA LEU A 154 -14.82 1.10 -12.20
C LEU A 154 -14.12 2.42 -12.51
N GLY A 155 -13.89 2.74 -13.79
CA GLY A 155 -13.21 3.97 -14.20
C GLY A 155 -11.74 4.04 -13.75
N ILE A 156 -11.06 2.90 -13.64
CA ILE A 156 -9.69 2.80 -13.16
C ILE A 156 -8.72 2.42 -14.28
N SER A 157 -7.46 2.85 -14.16
CA SER A 157 -6.43 2.43 -15.12
C SER A 157 -6.10 0.94 -14.99
N ARG A 158 -5.74 0.28 -16.10
CA ARG A 158 -5.25 -1.10 -16.07
C ARG A 158 -4.01 -1.26 -15.18
N ARG A 159 -3.13 -0.27 -15.15
CA ARG A 159 -1.88 -0.31 -14.36
C ARG A 159 -2.18 -0.38 -12.86
N THR A 160 -3.18 0.36 -12.38
CA THR A 160 -3.51 0.40 -10.95
C THR A 160 -4.16 -0.89 -10.46
N THR A 161 -4.86 -1.63 -11.31
CA THR A 161 -5.52 -2.90 -10.93
C THR A 161 -4.59 -3.89 -10.24
N PHE A 162 -3.33 -4.01 -10.66
CA PHE A 162 -2.38 -4.93 -10.05
C PHE A 162 -2.09 -4.59 -8.58
N ASN A 163 -1.92 -3.32 -8.27
CA ASN A 163 -1.67 -2.87 -6.91
C ASN A 163 -2.94 -2.92 -6.07
N LYS A 164 -4.10 -2.67 -6.67
CA LYS A 164 -5.40 -2.86 -6.01
C LYS A 164 -5.60 -4.31 -5.57
N VAL A 165 -5.33 -5.28 -6.44
CA VAL A 165 -5.41 -6.70 -6.12
C VAL A 165 -4.41 -7.10 -5.02
N LYS A 166 -3.15 -6.65 -5.10
CA LYS A 166 -2.16 -6.87 -4.02
C LYS A 166 -2.66 -6.36 -2.68
N ARG A 167 -3.18 -5.14 -2.67
CA ARG A 167 -3.68 -4.49 -1.46
C ARG A 167 -4.96 -5.14 -0.92
N ALA A 168 -5.86 -5.55 -1.81
CA ALA A 168 -7.07 -6.28 -1.44
C ALA A 168 -6.74 -7.62 -0.78
N TYR A 169 -5.82 -8.41 -1.36
CA TYR A 169 -5.37 -9.65 -0.71
C TYR A 169 -4.69 -9.41 0.64
N ALA A 170 -3.92 -8.32 0.78
CA ALA A 170 -3.24 -7.99 2.03
C ALA A 170 -4.23 -7.60 3.15
N TYR A 171 -5.16 -6.69 2.84
CA TYR A 171 -6.07 -6.16 3.85
C TYR A 171 -7.33 -6.98 4.04
N ASP A 172 -7.73 -7.80 3.06
CA ASP A 172 -8.89 -8.68 3.12
C ASP A 172 -10.13 -7.97 3.68
N PHE A 173 -10.49 -6.87 3.01
CA PHE A 173 -11.49 -5.94 3.55
C PHE A 173 -12.89 -6.59 3.54
N PRO A 174 -13.66 -6.53 4.64
CA PRO A 174 -14.95 -7.21 4.74
C PRO A 174 -16.07 -6.44 4.02
N LEU A 175 -16.11 -6.50 2.68
CA LEU A 175 -17.15 -5.83 1.87
C LEU A 175 -18.57 -6.33 2.19
N ASP A 176 -18.72 -7.58 2.61
CA ASP A 176 -19.99 -8.20 2.98
C ASP A 176 -20.63 -7.52 4.21
N ALA A 177 -19.81 -6.97 5.12
CA ALA A 177 -20.29 -6.18 6.26
C ALA A 177 -21.13 -4.96 5.82
N PHE A 178 -20.88 -4.42 4.64
CA PHE A 178 -21.58 -3.27 4.06
C PHE A 178 -22.75 -3.65 3.15
N SER A 179 -22.86 -4.92 2.78
CA SER A 179 -23.84 -5.40 1.79
C SER A 179 -25.24 -5.65 2.38
N ARG A 180 -25.46 -5.33 3.67
CA ARG A 180 -26.76 -5.54 4.38
C ARG A 180 -27.88 -4.58 3.96
N GLY A 181 -27.64 -3.70 2.98
CA GLY A 181 -28.55 -2.60 2.63
C GLY A 181 -29.39 -2.77 1.36
N GLY A 182 -29.32 -3.89 0.63
CA GLY A 182 -30.07 -3.98 -0.63
C GLY A 182 -30.20 -5.37 -1.22
N ARG A 183 -31.44 -5.87 -1.24
CA ARG A 183 -31.95 -7.10 -1.86
C ARG A 183 -31.90 -8.35 -0.97
N PRO A 184 -33.07 -8.85 -0.50
CA PRO A 184 -33.17 -10.15 0.15
C PRO A 184 -32.59 -11.25 -0.74
N SER A 185 -31.85 -12.18 -0.16
CA SER A 185 -31.48 -13.42 -0.85
C SER A 185 -32.76 -14.21 -1.13
N GLU A 186 -33.06 -14.48 -2.40
CA GLU A 186 -34.17 -15.34 -2.80
C GLU A 186 -33.86 -16.80 -2.41
N GLU A 187 -34.13 -17.16 -1.16
CA GLU A 187 -34.32 -18.55 -0.78
C GLU A 187 -35.74 -18.74 -0.19
N THR A 188 -36.64 -19.16 -1.09
CA THR A 188 -37.80 -20.06 -0.90
C THR A 188 -38.62 -19.97 0.40
N GLY A 189 -39.84 -19.42 0.31
CA GLY A 189 -40.86 -19.33 1.39
C GLY A 189 -41.54 -20.66 1.79
N PRO A 190 -42.65 -20.66 2.60
CA PRO A 190 -43.74 -19.68 2.52
C PRO A 190 -44.35 -19.17 3.86
N ASP A 191 -45.23 -18.17 3.66
CA ASP A 191 -46.33 -17.68 4.51
C ASP A 191 -46.01 -16.87 5.80
N GLN A 192 -46.13 -15.54 5.66
CA GLN A 192 -47.15 -14.81 6.41
C GLN A 192 -47.45 -13.41 5.82
N ASN A 193 -48.70 -13.25 5.40
CA ASN A 193 -49.38 -11.99 5.14
C ASN A 193 -49.21 -10.98 6.29
N ALA A 194 -48.82 -9.75 5.99
CA ALA A 194 -49.39 -8.55 6.61
C ALA A 194 -49.00 -7.26 5.84
N THR A 195 -50.01 -6.74 5.13
CA THR A 195 -50.36 -5.31 4.98
C THR A 195 -49.36 -4.31 4.39
N ALA A 196 -49.75 -3.80 3.22
CA ALA A 196 -49.29 -2.58 2.58
C ALA A 196 -49.42 -1.34 3.48
N ASP A 197 -48.46 -0.44 3.35
CA ASP A 197 -48.72 1.00 3.43
C ASP A 197 -47.86 1.70 2.35
N GLU A 198 -48.53 2.38 1.43
CA GLU A 198 -47.93 3.17 0.37
C GLU A 198 -47.71 4.59 0.90
N THR A 199 -46.51 5.14 0.73
CA THR A 199 -46.32 6.60 0.77
C THR A 199 -45.35 6.98 -0.35
N PRO A 200 -45.77 7.80 -1.34
CA PRO A 200 -44.87 8.27 -2.38
C PRO A 200 -44.16 9.55 -1.89
N ALA A 201 -42.84 9.62 -2.06
CA ALA A 201 -42.09 10.85 -1.89
C ALA A 201 -40.96 10.94 -2.92
N ASP A 202 -41.22 11.80 -3.91
CA ASP A 202 -40.35 12.52 -4.85
C ASP A 202 -38.92 12.00 -5.12
N GLU A 203 -38.77 11.47 -6.35
CA GLU A 203 -37.52 11.44 -7.10
C GLU A 203 -37.46 12.69 -7.99
N SER A 204 -36.78 13.75 -7.56
CA SER A 204 -36.14 14.73 -8.45
C SER A 204 -35.38 15.77 -7.63
N ASP A 205 -34.05 15.64 -7.49
CA ASP A 205 -33.13 16.80 -7.43
C ASP A 205 -31.64 16.49 -7.13
N GLU A 206 -31.14 15.26 -7.23
CA GLU A 206 -29.71 14.99 -6.96
C GLU A 206 -28.82 14.68 -8.19
N GLN A 207 -29.34 14.82 -9.41
CA GLN A 207 -28.61 14.45 -10.66
C GLN A 207 -27.83 15.59 -11.34
N GLN A 208 -27.54 16.72 -10.69
CA GLN A 208 -26.85 17.84 -11.36
C GLN A 208 -25.70 18.48 -10.59
N ARG A 209 -24.74 17.72 -10.05
CA ARG A 209 -23.49 18.31 -9.52
C ARG A 209 -22.23 17.47 -9.74
N LEU A 210 -22.07 16.86 -10.91
CA LEU A 210 -20.82 16.20 -11.30
C LEU A 210 -20.33 16.73 -12.65
N ASP A 211 -19.84 17.97 -12.65
CA ASP A 211 -18.99 18.49 -13.74
C ASP A 211 -17.94 19.43 -13.12
N ALA A 212 -16.81 18.83 -12.71
CA ALA A 212 -15.47 19.44 -12.65
C ALA A 212 -14.51 18.49 -11.90
N VAL A 213 -13.90 17.55 -12.60
CA VAL A 213 -12.65 16.92 -12.14
C VAL A 213 -11.60 17.17 -13.20
N ALA A 214 -10.70 18.10 -12.89
CA ALA A 214 -9.52 18.36 -13.69
C ALA A 214 -8.58 17.15 -13.60
N GLU A 215 -8.07 16.74 -14.76
CA GLU A 215 -7.04 15.73 -14.90
C GLU A 215 -5.79 16.18 -14.13
N GLY A 216 -5.45 15.42 -13.07
CA GLY A 216 -4.26 15.60 -12.26
C GLY A 216 -3.56 14.25 -12.12
N GLU A 217 -2.38 14.18 -12.69
CA GLU A 217 -1.55 13.00 -12.86
C GLU A 217 -1.02 12.45 -11.52
N ASP A 218 -1.01 11.12 -11.38
CA ASP A 218 -0.05 10.32 -10.59
C ASP A 218 0.09 10.51 -9.05
N GLU A 219 -0.98 10.86 -8.32
CA GLU A 219 -0.95 10.89 -6.83
C GLU A 219 -1.25 9.54 -6.14
N SER A 220 -1.53 8.46 -6.87
CA SER A 220 -1.90 7.17 -6.26
C SER A 220 -0.73 6.40 -5.62
N LEU A 221 0.52 6.77 -5.91
CA LEU A 221 1.71 6.05 -5.44
C LEU A 221 2.40 6.71 -4.25
N GLY A 222 1.95 7.89 -3.82
CA GLY A 222 2.70 8.76 -2.90
C GLY A 222 2.10 8.98 -1.52
N ARG A 223 0.80 8.75 -1.30
CA ARG A 223 0.23 9.04 0.03
C ARG A 223 0.77 8.04 1.06
N THR A 224 1.64 8.53 1.93
CA THR A 224 1.90 7.92 3.24
C THR A 224 0.57 7.81 3.94
N GLU A 225 0.10 6.58 4.16
CA GLU A 225 -1.08 6.28 4.97
C GLU A 225 -0.78 6.75 6.41
N THR A 226 -1.00 8.04 6.67
CA THR A 226 -0.92 8.61 8.01
C THR A 226 -2.18 8.21 8.73
N TRP A 227 -2.13 7.04 9.36
CA TRP A 227 -3.06 6.67 10.41
C TRP A 227 -2.93 7.69 11.55
N GLY A 228 -4.07 8.09 12.11
CA GLY A 228 -4.24 9.31 12.91
C GLY A 228 -3.11 9.58 13.91
N THR A 229 -2.69 10.84 13.97
CA THR A 229 -1.76 11.34 14.99
C THR A 229 -2.20 10.91 16.39
N PRO A 230 -1.35 10.22 17.18
CA PRO A 230 -1.63 10.07 18.60
C PRO A 230 -1.60 11.47 19.21
N LYS A 231 -2.68 11.82 19.91
CA LYS A 231 -2.85 13.08 20.59
C LYS A 231 -1.86 13.14 21.77
N SER A 232 -0.63 13.57 21.53
CA SER A 232 0.34 13.81 22.60
C SER A 232 -0.05 15.06 23.38
N GLU A 233 -0.88 14.89 24.39
CA GLU A 233 -0.86 15.76 25.56
C GLU A 233 0.41 15.43 26.36
N SER A 234 1.49 16.17 26.10
CA SER A 234 2.62 16.21 27.03
C SER A 234 3.04 17.66 27.24
N THR A 235 2.50 18.21 28.33
CA THR A 235 3.03 19.39 28.99
C THR A 235 4.36 18.99 29.62
N VAL A 236 5.48 19.50 29.10
CA VAL A 236 6.73 19.54 29.87
C VAL A 236 7.39 20.90 29.71
N GLN A 237 7.60 21.51 30.86
CA GLN A 237 8.20 22.81 31.10
C GLN A 237 9.67 22.83 30.64
N SER A 238 10.03 23.89 29.92
CA SER A 238 11.42 24.20 29.63
C SER A 238 12.14 24.66 30.91
N ALA A 239 13.03 23.83 31.42
CA ALA A 239 14.07 24.23 32.37
C ALA A 239 15.43 24.11 31.68
N ASP A 240 16.09 25.25 31.65
CA ASP A 240 17.40 25.56 31.10
C ASP A 240 18.53 24.89 31.92
N VAL A 241 19.38 24.06 31.31
CA VAL A 241 20.79 23.89 31.73
C VAL A 241 21.67 23.56 30.52
N ASN A 242 22.59 24.49 30.29
CA ASN A 242 23.72 24.50 29.38
C ASN A 242 24.87 23.57 29.85
N GLU A 243 25.45 22.75 28.97
CA GLU A 243 26.89 22.43 29.00
C GLU A 243 27.44 21.87 27.66
N GLN A 244 28.39 22.64 27.12
CA GLN A 244 29.36 22.41 26.03
C GLN A 244 29.83 20.96 25.77
N ARG A 245 30.02 20.59 24.49
CA ARG A 245 31.35 20.46 23.84
C ARG A 245 31.30 20.00 22.36
N THR A 246 31.74 20.89 21.49
CA THR A 246 32.37 20.78 20.14
C THR A 246 32.26 19.48 19.31
N ASP A 247 31.75 19.61 18.09
CA ASP A 247 32.56 19.41 16.88
C ASP A 247 32.01 20.21 15.68
N ARG A 248 32.90 20.99 15.05
CA ARG A 248 32.60 21.84 13.89
C ARG A 248 32.90 21.06 12.62
N VAL A 249 31.87 20.75 11.83
CA VAL A 249 32.01 20.45 10.40
C VAL A 249 31.38 21.61 9.63
N ALA A 250 32.20 22.34 8.90
CA ALA A 250 31.78 23.41 8.01
C ALA A 250 30.99 22.79 6.84
N SER A 251 29.69 23.06 6.78
CA SER A 251 28.86 22.80 5.59
C SER A 251 28.71 24.10 4.82
N ASP A 252 29.09 24.05 3.55
CA ASP A 252 29.03 25.12 2.56
C ASP A 252 27.64 25.78 2.50
N GLY A 253 27.54 27.03 2.95
CA GLY A 253 26.33 27.86 2.91
C GLY A 253 26.07 28.55 1.56
N SER A 254 26.73 28.11 0.49
CA SER A 254 26.69 28.83 -0.79
C SER A 254 25.47 28.49 -1.66
N GLY A 255 24.94 27.26 -1.61
CA GLY A 255 23.84 26.83 -2.50
C GLY A 255 22.45 27.35 -2.11
N GLY A 256 22.22 27.57 -0.81
CA GLY A 256 20.90 27.98 -0.30
C GLY A 256 20.52 29.43 -0.63
N ASN A 257 21.51 30.31 -0.77
CA ASN A 257 21.26 31.71 -1.13
C ASN A 257 21.00 31.86 -2.64
N GLU A 258 21.72 31.13 -3.47
CA GLU A 258 21.54 31.16 -4.93
C GLU A 258 20.15 30.63 -5.34
N LEU A 259 19.69 29.55 -4.68
CA LEU A 259 18.35 29.00 -4.89
C LEU A 259 17.25 30.00 -4.49
N ARG A 260 17.42 30.70 -3.36
CA ARG A 260 16.45 31.71 -2.88
C ARG A 260 16.38 32.94 -3.78
N GLU A 261 17.51 33.36 -4.35
CA GLU A 261 17.53 34.45 -5.33
C GLU A 261 16.87 34.04 -6.64
N HIS A 262 17.06 32.79 -7.08
CA HIS A 262 16.40 32.26 -8.27
C HIS A 262 14.88 32.20 -8.10
N LEU A 263 14.43 31.76 -6.92
CA LEU A 263 13.01 31.65 -6.59
C LEU A 263 12.33 33.03 -6.50
N ARG A 264 13.01 34.04 -5.94
CA ARG A 264 12.52 35.43 -5.94
C ARG A 264 12.37 35.99 -7.36
N ARG A 265 13.37 35.80 -8.21
CA ARG A 265 13.30 36.24 -9.61
C ARG A 265 12.15 35.59 -10.39
N ALA A 266 11.87 34.32 -10.12
CA ALA A 266 10.74 33.62 -10.74
C ALA A 266 9.38 34.17 -10.27
N ILE A 267 9.25 34.52 -8.99
CA ILE A 267 8.04 35.12 -8.42
C ILE A 267 7.80 36.51 -9.01
N ASP A 268 8.85 37.35 -9.06
CA ASP A 268 8.75 38.71 -9.61
C ASP A 268 8.33 38.68 -11.09
N ALA A 269 8.88 37.77 -11.89
CA ALA A 269 8.52 37.61 -13.30
C ALA A 269 7.07 37.15 -13.51
N LEU A 270 6.53 36.33 -12.60
CA LEU A 270 5.12 35.91 -12.67
C LEU A 270 4.17 37.04 -12.28
N GLN A 271 4.55 37.88 -11.32
CA GLN A 271 3.77 39.06 -10.92
C GLN A 271 3.73 40.11 -12.03
N GLU A 272 4.84 40.33 -12.75
CA GLU A 272 4.85 41.23 -13.91
C GLU A 272 3.94 40.75 -15.05
N VAL A 273 3.80 39.44 -15.25
CA VAL A 273 2.89 38.87 -16.25
C VAL A 273 1.43 39.01 -15.83
N ASP A 274 1.13 38.86 -14.55
CA ASP A 274 -0.23 38.99 -14.00
C ASP A 274 -0.70 40.46 -13.99
N GLU A 275 0.21 41.42 -13.79
CA GLU A 275 -0.08 42.86 -13.90
C GLU A 275 -0.20 43.35 -15.36
N ALA A 276 0.28 42.57 -16.34
CA ALA A 276 0.22 42.89 -17.77
C ALA A 276 -1.02 42.30 -18.49
N LEU A 277 -1.85 41.53 -17.79
CA LEU A 277 -3.14 40.99 -18.26
C LEU A 277 -4.32 41.87 -17.83
#